data_AF-X1VA87-F1
#
_entry.id   AF-X1VA87-F1
#
_cell.length_a   1.000
_cell.length_b   1.000
_cell.length_c   1.000
_cell.angle_alpha   90.00
_cell.angle_beta   90.00
_cell.angle_gamma   90.00
#
_symmetry.space_group_name_H-M   'P 1'
#
loop_
_entity.id
_entity.type
_entity.pdbx_description
1 polymer ?
#
loop_
_entity_poly.entity_id
_entity_poly.type
_entity_poly.pdbx_seq_one_letter_code
_entity_poly.pdbx_strand_id
1 'polypeptide(L)'
;PYDYAERNGKLLEGVEIPEPPNLYEDIARTSPRLKNGRGQVMEDESRNGYYGRHIKDTVPPMPTHDTSNRKARVGAAYQHMALKYIRCITANDEAVGRVLDYLDDNKLSDNTIVVYTSDQGYWLGQHGLYDKRLILEESLKMPLLVRYPRAVKAGSVCKKIAINNDFGPTFLDYAGMAIPEAMQGVSLRPLLEGEAPPDWRTDAFYCYWSKPSHWGVRTERYTLAHFPGTDEFEFYDNQDDPWQMVNQAANSAY
;
A
#
# COMPACT_ATOMS: atom_id res chain seq x y z
N PRO A 1 -8.22 13.34 6.29
CA PRO A 1 -8.78 12.34 5.35
C PRO A 1 -8.76 10.95 5.97
N TYR A 2 -9.68 10.68 6.91
CA TYR A 2 -10.04 9.35 7.45
C TYR A 2 -11.29 9.58 8.31
N ASP A 3 -12.40 9.84 7.64
CA ASP A 3 -13.67 9.92 8.35
C ASP A 3 -14.14 8.49 8.57
N TYR A 4 -14.49 8.17 9.80
CA TYR A 4 -14.95 6.85 10.19
C TYR A 4 -16.42 6.91 10.59
N ALA A 5 -17.10 5.77 10.48
CA ALA A 5 -18.49 5.69 10.90
C ALA A 5 -18.62 5.94 12.41
N GLU A 6 -19.61 6.72 12.83
CA GLU A 6 -19.80 7.11 14.24
C GLU A 6 -19.82 5.90 15.20
N ARG A 7 -20.43 4.79 14.77
CA ARG A 7 -20.45 3.51 15.52
C ARG A 7 -19.06 2.95 15.85
N ASN A 8 -18.05 3.26 15.04
CA ASN A 8 -16.65 2.86 15.26
C ASN A 8 -15.87 3.90 16.06
N GLY A 9 -16.50 4.98 16.52
CA GLY A 9 -15.82 6.10 17.19
C GLY A 9 -15.17 5.76 18.53
N LYS A 10 -15.52 4.62 19.13
CA LYS A 10 -14.88 4.08 20.35
C LYS A 10 -14.05 2.83 20.11
N LEU A 11 -13.97 2.34 18.87
CA LEU A 11 -13.15 1.19 18.54
C LEU A 11 -11.69 1.52 18.87
N LEU A 12 -11.03 0.63 19.64
CA LEU A 12 -9.65 0.79 20.13
C LEU A 12 -9.42 2.07 20.97
N GLU A 13 -10.45 2.60 21.63
CA GLU A 13 -10.28 3.70 22.59
C GLU A 13 -9.35 3.28 23.74
N GLY A 14 -8.33 4.10 24.01
CA GLY A 14 -7.33 3.83 25.05
C GLY A 14 -6.30 2.74 24.70
N VAL A 15 -6.36 2.16 23.50
CA VAL A 15 -5.38 1.18 23.02
C VAL A 15 -4.26 1.89 22.29
N GLU A 16 -3.02 1.65 22.70
CA GLU A 16 -1.83 2.09 21.99
C GLU A 16 -1.57 1.18 20.79
N ILE A 17 -1.44 1.76 19.60
CA ILE A 17 -1.21 1.02 18.36
C ILE A 17 0.31 0.79 18.21
N PRO A 18 0.77 -0.44 17.91
CA PRO A 18 2.20 -0.72 17.78
C PRO A 18 2.87 0.09 16.66
N GLU A 19 3.87 0.89 17.01
CA GLU A 19 4.61 1.71 16.06
C GLU A 19 5.44 0.85 15.07
N PRO A 20 5.52 1.23 13.79
CA PRO A 20 6.43 0.57 12.87
C PRO A 20 7.90 0.82 13.27
N PRO A 21 8.81 -0.14 13.04
CA PRO A 21 10.20 -0.05 13.53
C PRO A 21 10.98 1.11 12.92
N ASN A 22 10.54 1.64 11.78
CA ASN A 22 11.14 2.76 11.07
C ASN A 22 10.35 4.07 11.18
N LEU A 23 9.43 4.21 12.14
CA LEU A 23 8.62 5.43 12.34
C LEU A 23 9.47 6.70 12.49
N TYR A 24 10.64 6.58 13.13
CA TYR A 24 11.52 7.71 13.44
C TYR A 24 12.75 7.79 12.53
N GLU A 25 12.70 7.18 11.34
CA GLU A 25 13.80 7.18 10.38
C GLU A 25 14.33 8.60 10.09
N ASP A 26 15.65 8.69 9.95
CA ASP A 26 16.31 9.84 9.33
C ASP A 26 16.34 9.67 7.81
N ILE A 27 15.23 10.03 7.17
CA ILE A 27 14.98 9.81 5.74
C ILE A 27 15.97 10.56 4.83
N ALA A 28 16.56 11.65 5.32
CA ALA A 28 17.56 12.40 4.56
C ALA A 28 18.86 11.60 4.38
N ARG A 29 19.14 10.68 5.30
CA ARG A 29 20.33 9.83 5.28
C ARG A 29 20.11 8.53 4.49
N THR A 30 18.94 7.93 4.59
CA THR A 30 18.67 6.56 4.11
C THR A 30 18.07 6.50 2.71
N SER A 31 17.36 7.56 2.30
CA SER A 31 16.70 7.65 0.98
C SER A 31 16.59 9.12 0.56
N PRO A 32 17.73 9.74 0.21
CA PRO A 32 17.83 11.18 -0.02
C PRO A 32 17.06 11.67 -1.26
N ARG A 33 16.66 10.78 -2.17
CA ARG A 33 15.97 11.14 -3.42
C ARG A 33 14.53 10.69 -3.43
N LEU A 34 14.20 9.47 -2.98
CA LEU A 34 12.80 9.10 -2.83
C LEU A 34 12.21 9.84 -1.62
N LYS A 35 12.71 9.58 -0.40
CA LYS A 35 12.05 9.98 0.85
C LYS A 35 12.19 11.44 1.24
N ASN A 36 13.39 12.01 1.05
CA ASN A 36 13.69 13.36 1.51
C ASN A 36 12.92 14.46 0.75
N GLY A 37 12.73 15.62 1.40
CA GLY A 37 12.14 16.81 0.78
C GLY A 37 10.65 16.72 0.45
N ARG A 38 9.93 15.73 1.00
CA ARG A 38 8.49 15.56 0.81
C ARG A 38 7.67 16.23 1.90
N GLY A 39 6.47 16.69 1.53
CA GLY A 39 5.48 17.24 2.48
C GLY A 39 4.63 16.19 3.20
N GLN A 40 4.75 14.91 2.82
CA GLN A 40 3.97 13.81 3.43
C GLN A 40 4.73 13.12 4.58
N VAL A 41 5.37 13.93 5.42
CA VAL A 41 6.02 13.48 6.66
C VAL A 41 5.14 13.82 7.86
N MET A 42 5.11 12.92 8.85
CA MET A 42 4.25 13.06 10.03
C MET A 42 4.62 14.27 10.88
N GLU A 43 5.90 14.61 10.95
CA GLU A 43 6.40 15.73 11.75
C GLU A 43 6.10 17.12 11.20
N ASP A 44 5.56 17.24 9.99
CA ASP A 44 5.28 18.54 9.38
C ASP A 44 4.19 19.30 10.16
N GLU A 45 4.61 20.38 10.81
CA GLU A 45 3.79 21.28 11.61
C GLU A 45 3.00 22.30 10.76
N SER A 46 3.29 22.37 9.46
CA SER A 46 2.54 23.23 8.55
C SER A 46 1.08 22.77 8.45
N ARG A 47 0.21 23.69 8.04
CA ARG A 47 -1.20 23.35 7.70
C ARG A 47 -1.36 22.32 6.58
N ASN A 48 -0.27 21.99 5.87
CA ASN A 48 -0.26 20.97 4.82
C ASN A 48 0.33 19.64 5.31
N GLY A 49 0.95 19.61 6.48
CA GLY A 49 1.43 18.40 7.14
C GLY A 49 0.32 17.65 7.86
N TYR A 50 0.54 16.38 8.19
CA TYR A 50 -0.45 15.62 8.95
C TYR A 50 -0.61 16.19 10.37
N TYR A 51 0.50 16.35 11.09
CA TYR A 51 0.47 16.86 12.46
C TYR A 51 -0.16 18.25 12.53
N GLY A 52 0.32 19.21 11.72
CA GLY A 52 -0.21 20.58 11.72
C GLY A 52 -1.70 20.69 11.38
N ARG A 53 -2.23 19.81 10.51
CA ARG A 53 -3.68 19.75 10.21
C ARG A 53 -4.51 19.24 11.38
N HIS A 54 -4.00 18.27 12.12
CA HIS A 54 -4.78 17.45 13.04
C HIS A 54 -4.52 17.75 14.52
N ILE A 55 -3.56 18.61 14.86
CA ILE A 55 -3.24 18.96 16.26
C ILE A 55 -4.41 19.59 17.02
N LYS A 56 -5.44 20.07 16.32
CA LYS A 56 -6.67 20.64 16.90
C LYS A 56 -7.89 19.73 16.75
N ASP A 57 -7.74 18.51 16.24
CA ASP A 57 -8.84 17.55 16.16
C ASP A 57 -9.33 17.26 17.60
N THR A 58 -10.64 17.19 17.77
CA THR A 58 -11.29 16.83 19.05
C THR A 58 -11.92 15.44 19.02
N VAL A 59 -12.06 14.84 17.83
CA VAL A 59 -12.74 13.56 17.61
C VAL A 59 -12.03 12.75 16.50
N PRO A 60 -11.21 11.74 16.84
CA PRO A 60 -10.60 11.58 18.16
C PRO A 60 -9.65 12.74 18.43
N PRO A 61 -9.39 13.09 19.69
CA PRO A 61 -8.36 14.06 20.00
C PRO A 61 -6.97 13.49 19.66
N MET A 62 -6.05 14.36 19.26
CA MET A 62 -4.63 14.00 19.24
C MET A 62 -4.20 13.59 20.67
N PRO A 63 -3.43 12.50 20.87
CA PRO A 63 -2.92 12.14 22.19
C PRO A 63 -2.14 13.29 22.83
N THR A 64 -2.22 13.46 24.14
CA THR A 64 -1.41 14.45 24.87
C THR A 64 0.08 14.12 24.72
N HIS A 65 0.89 15.10 24.35
CA HIS A 65 2.33 14.92 24.11
C HIS A 65 3.09 16.25 24.30
N ASP A 66 4.40 16.16 24.48
CA ASP A 66 5.30 17.33 24.48
C ASP A 66 5.46 17.87 23.06
N THR A 67 4.85 19.03 22.78
CA THR A 67 4.89 19.66 21.46
C THR A 67 6.28 20.17 21.08
N SER A 68 7.20 20.35 22.03
CA SER A 68 8.59 20.76 21.73
C SER A 68 9.45 19.59 21.24
N ASN A 69 9.07 18.35 21.55
CA ASN A 69 9.82 17.14 21.21
C ASN A 69 9.36 16.50 19.89
N ARG A 70 10.26 16.42 18.89
CA ARG A 70 9.99 15.81 17.58
C ARG A 70 9.39 14.42 17.69
N LYS A 71 10.02 13.54 18.48
CA LYS A 71 9.60 12.13 18.62
C LYS A 71 8.19 12.04 19.19
N ALA A 72 7.89 12.87 20.20
CA ALA A 72 6.56 12.93 20.80
C ALA A 72 5.49 13.43 19.80
N ARG A 73 5.80 14.43 18.97
CA ARG A 73 4.90 14.89 17.89
C ARG A 73 4.63 13.79 16.86
N VAL A 74 5.66 13.10 16.39
CA VAL A 74 5.54 12.00 15.41
C VAL A 74 4.71 10.85 15.98
N GLY A 75 5.01 10.41 17.21
CA GLY A 75 4.25 9.35 17.88
C GLY A 75 2.77 9.72 18.04
N ALA A 76 2.47 10.95 18.48
CA ALA A 76 1.09 11.41 18.59
C ALA A 76 0.36 11.46 17.24
N ALA A 77 1.01 12.00 16.19
CA ALA A 77 0.47 12.00 14.83
C ALA A 77 0.19 10.58 14.31
N TYR A 78 1.12 9.66 14.56
CA TYR A 78 0.98 8.25 14.19
C TYR A 78 -0.22 7.61 14.88
N GLN A 79 -0.30 7.68 16.22
CA GLN A 79 -1.39 7.09 17.00
C GLN A 79 -2.75 7.62 16.53
N HIS A 80 -2.86 8.95 16.35
CA HIS A 80 -4.06 9.59 15.86
C HIS A 80 -4.43 9.11 14.44
N MET A 81 -3.46 9.02 13.53
CA MET A 81 -3.69 8.55 12.16
C MET A 81 -4.10 7.10 12.11
N ALA A 82 -3.34 6.22 12.75
CA ALA A 82 -3.58 4.78 12.74
C ALA A 82 -4.95 4.45 13.35
N LEU A 83 -5.33 5.13 14.43
CA LEU A 83 -6.66 4.96 15.04
C LEU A 83 -7.77 5.36 14.06
N LYS A 84 -7.68 6.53 13.43
CA LYS A 84 -8.67 6.97 12.43
C LYS A 84 -8.73 6.03 11.24
N TYR A 85 -7.57 5.56 10.76
CA TYR A 85 -7.48 4.61 9.66
C TYR A 85 -8.16 3.29 9.99
N ILE A 86 -7.86 2.69 11.14
CA ILE A 86 -8.47 1.42 11.58
C ILE A 86 -9.99 1.56 11.72
N ARG A 87 -10.47 2.64 12.35
CA ARG A 87 -11.91 2.89 12.49
C ARG A 87 -12.63 3.04 11.14
N CYS A 88 -11.95 3.66 10.17
CA CYS A 88 -12.44 3.82 8.81
C CYS A 88 -12.48 2.47 8.09
N ILE A 89 -11.40 1.70 8.10
CA ILE A 89 -11.33 0.42 7.37
C ILE A 89 -12.24 -0.64 7.98
N THR A 90 -12.54 -0.60 9.28
CA THR A 90 -13.56 -1.47 9.89
C THR A 90 -14.95 -1.22 9.29
N ALA A 91 -15.31 0.03 8.98
CA ALA A 91 -16.59 0.32 8.33
C ALA A 91 -16.62 -0.19 6.88
N ASN A 92 -15.46 -0.20 6.20
CA ASN A 92 -15.33 -0.78 4.86
C ASN A 92 -15.47 -2.31 4.92
N ASP A 93 -14.85 -2.97 5.89
CA ASP A 93 -14.94 -4.41 6.11
C ASP A 93 -16.39 -4.86 6.34
N GLU A 94 -17.12 -4.17 7.23
CA GLU A 94 -18.56 -4.38 7.44
C GLU A 94 -19.36 -4.20 6.14
N ALA A 95 -19.01 -3.20 5.33
CA ALA A 95 -19.71 -2.94 4.08
C ALA A 95 -19.47 -4.04 3.04
N VAL A 96 -18.23 -4.55 2.95
CA VAL A 96 -17.89 -5.71 2.11
C VAL A 96 -18.63 -6.95 2.61
N GLY A 97 -18.67 -7.18 3.92
CA GLY A 97 -19.43 -8.28 4.53
C GLY A 97 -20.89 -8.31 4.07
N ARG A 98 -21.59 -7.17 4.11
CA ARG A 98 -22.99 -7.08 3.62
C ARG A 98 -23.15 -7.44 2.14
N VAL A 99 -22.18 -7.11 1.29
CA VAL A 99 -22.22 -7.49 -0.13
C VAL A 99 -22.01 -9.01 -0.27
N LEU A 100 -21.07 -9.59 0.47
CA LEU A 100 -20.82 -11.02 0.45
C LEU A 100 -22.01 -11.82 0.98
N ASP A 101 -22.60 -11.40 2.11
CA ASP A 101 -23.81 -12.01 2.68
C ASP A 101 -24.95 -11.99 1.67
N TYR A 102 -25.16 -10.86 0.99
CA TYR A 102 -26.17 -10.76 -0.07
C TYR A 102 -25.94 -11.76 -1.20
N LEU A 103 -24.69 -11.93 -1.65
CA LEU A 103 -24.38 -12.91 -2.70
C LEU A 103 -24.66 -14.35 -2.24
N ASP A 104 -24.37 -14.68 -0.97
CA ASP A 104 -24.61 -16.00 -0.40
C ASP A 104 -26.12 -16.26 -0.21
N ASP A 105 -26.84 -15.33 0.42
CA ASP A 105 -28.29 -15.43 0.67
C ASP A 105 -29.11 -15.58 -0.61
N ASN A 106 -28.64 -14.96 -1.70
CA ASN A 106 -29.30 -15.00 -3.01
C ASN A 106 -28.73 -16.08 -3.94
N LYS A 107 -27.82 -16.94 -3.45
CA LYS A 107 -27.21 -18.05 -4.23
C LYS A 107 -26.49 -17.57 -5.51
N LEU A 108 -25.89 -16.38 -5.44
CA LEU A 108 -25.15 -15.75 -6.54
C LEU A 108 -23.64 -16.01 -6.47
N SER A 109 -23.14 -16.45 -5.31
CA SER A 109 -21.71 -16.60 -5.04
C SER A 109 -20.96 -17.52 -6.01
N ASP A 110 -21.55 -18.65 -6.39
CA ASP A 110 -20.89 -19.57 -7.34
C ASP A 110 -20.77 -18.97 -8.75
N ASN A 111 -21.60 -18.00 -9.10
CA ASN A 111 -21.62 -17.36 -10.42
C ASN A 111 -21.07 -15.93 -10.40
N THR A 112 -20.40 -15.51 -9.31
CA THR A 112 -19.86 -14.16 -9.17
C THR A 112 -18.39 -14.22 -8.83
N ILE A 113 -17.55 -13.56 -9.64
CA ILE A 113 -16.15 -13.31 -9.27
C ILE A 113 -16.15 -12.06 -8.39
N VAL A 114 -15.70 -12.21 -7.14
CA VAL A 114 -15.49 -11.07 -6.24
C VAL A 114 -14.01 -10.76 -6.19
N VAL A 115 -13.65 -9.52 -6.51
CA VAL A 115 -12.28 -9.00 -6.39
C VAL A 115 -12.28 -7.86 -5.38
N TYR A 116 -11.46 -7.97 -4.35
CA TYR A 116 -11.18 -6.89 -3.40
C TYR A 116 -9.73 -6.44 -3.54
N THR A 117 -9.54 -5.14 -3.75
CA THR A 117 -8.22 -4.53 -3.91
C THR A 117 -8.24 -3.05 -3.50
N SER A 118 -7.10 -2.38 -3.63
CA SER A 118 -6.93 -0.94 -3.43
C SER A 118 -6.33 -0.34 -4.70
N ASP A 119 -6.41 0.98 -4.92
CA ASP A 119 -5.74 1.64 -6.03
C ASP A 119 -4.20 1.58 -5.90
N GLN A 120 -3.72 1.64 -4.66
CA GLN A 120 -2.33 1.45 -4.26
C GLN A 120 -2.22 1.05 -2.78
N GLY A 121 -0.99 0.89 -2.28
CA GLY A 121 -0.71 0.80 -0.86
C GLY A 121 -0.81 2.14 -0.12
N TYR A 122 -0.44 2.15 1.15
CA TYR A 122 -0.48 3.35 1.99
C TYR A 122 0.56 3.30 3.12
N TRP A 123 1.23 4.43 3.35
CA TRP A 123 2.12 4.62 4.50
C TRP A 123 1.31 4.81 5.79
N LEU A 124 1.42 3.86 6.72
CA LEU A 124 0.84 3.94 8.06
C LEU A 124 1.94 4.26 9.08
N GLY A 125 2.72 5.31 8.81
CA GLY A 125 3.81 5.74 9.68
C GLY A 125 5.16 5.10 9.41
N GLN A 126 5.25 4.09 8.53
CA GLN A 126 6.56 3.60 8.12
C GLN A 126 7.36 4.78 7.54
N HIS A 127 8.63 4.87 7.91
CA HIS A 127 9.54 5.97 7.53
C HIS A 127 9.10 7.35 8.03
N GLY A 128 8.17 7.44 8.99
CA GLY A 128 7.56 8.69 9.41
C GLY A 128 6.64 9.29 8.35
N LEU A 129 6.15 8.49 7.40
CA LEU A 129 5.36 8.94 6.26
C LEU A 129 3.87 8.66 6.42
N TYR A 130 3.09 9.41 5.65
CA TYR A 130 1.71 9.10 5.29
C TYR A 130 1.54 9.28 3.77
N ASP A 131 0.36 8.99 3.23
CA ASP A 131 0.07 8.99 1.79
C ASP A 131 0.69 7.80 1.04
N LYS A 132 1.07 7.97 -0.23
CA LYS A 132 1.58 6.92 -1.15
C LYS A 132 2.63 7.54 -2.08
N ARG A 133 2.69 7.09 -3.35
CA ARG A 133 3.42 7.66 -4.52
C ARG A 133 4.76 7.02 -4.86
N LEU A 134 5.37 6.30 -3.93
CA LEU A 134 6.69 5.73 -4.17
C LEU A 134 6.59 4.28 -4.62
N ILE A 135 7.63 3.87 -5.33
CA ILE A 135 7.92 2.46 -5.65
C ILE A 135 8.32 1.61 -4.44
N LEU A 136 8.30 2.16 -3.22
CA LEU A 136 8.60 1.41 -1.99
C LEU A 136 7.38 0.60 -1.53
N GLU A 137 7.63 -0.53 -0.85
CA GLU A 137 6.71 -1.67 -0.70
C GLU A 137 5.35 -1.26 -0.11
N GLU A 138 5.30 -0.50 0.98
CA GLU A 138 4.04 -0.15 1.65
C GLU A 138 3.17 0.81 0.83
N SER A 139 3.78 1.61 -0.06
CA SER A 139 3.07 2.48 -1.01
C SER A 139 2.69 1.76 -2.30
N LEU A 140 3.58 0.88 -2.77
CA LEU A 140 3.46 0.20 -4.06
C LEU A 140 2.47 -0.98 -4.00
N LYS A 141 2.53 -1.77 -2.94
CA LYS A 141 1.86 -3.07 -2.86
C LYS A 141 0.39 -2.93 -2.52
N MET A 142 -0.46 -3.41 -3.42
CA MET A 142 -1.91 -3.48 -3.23
C MET A 142 -2.29 -4.81 -2.57
N PRO A 143 -3.29 -4.83 -1.67
CA PRO A 143 -4.00 -6.07 -1.38
C PRO A 143 -4.72 -6.55 -2.65
N LEU A 144 -4.75 -7.85 -2.90
CA LEU A 144 -5.55 -8.46 -3.95
C LEU A 144 -6.12 -9.78 -3.45
N LEU A 145 -7.43 -9.78 -3.19
CA LEU A 145 -8.18 -10.98 -2.81
C LEU A 145 -9.21 -11.28 -3.89
N VAL A 146 -9.27 -12.53 -4.31
CA VAL A 146 -10.22 -12.99 -5.32
C VAL A 146 -10.97 -14.20 -4.79
N ARG A 147 -12.31 -14.15 -4.86
CA ARG A 147 -13.20 -15.27 -4.55
C ARG A 147 -13.98 -15.62 -5.81
N TYR A 148 -13.84 -16.86 -6.26
CA TYR A 148 -14.69 -17.43 -7.30
C TYR A 148 -14.79 -18.95 -7.10
N PRO A 149 -15.82 -19.47 -6.39
CA PRO A 149 -15.87 -20.86 -5.95
C PRO A 149 -15.75 -21.91 -7.07
N ARG A 150 -16.16 -21.56 -8.31
CA ARG A 150 -16.10 -22.46 -9.47
C ARG A 150 -14.69 -22.76 -9.98
N ALA A 151 -13.71 -21.92 -9.68
CA ALA A 151 -12.38 -22.02 -10.29
C ALA A 151 -11.23 -21.73 -9.31
N VAL A 152 -11.45 -20.89 -8.30
CA VAL A 152 -10.43 -20.49 -7.33
C VAL A 152 -10.56 -21.34 -6.08
N LYS A 153 -9.55 -22.16 -5.82
CA LYS A 153 -9.49 -22.98 -4.61
C LYS A 153 -9.40 -22.09 -3.36
N ALA A 154 -10.36 -22.25 -2.44
CA ALA A 154 -10.40 -21.50 -1.18
C ALA A 154 -9.10 -21.65 -0.36
N GLY A 155 -8.66 -20.56 0.25
CA GLY A 155 -7.44 -20.52 1.07
C GLY A 155 -6.12 -20.56 0.30
N SER A 156 -6.15 -20.52 -1.04
CA SER A 156 -4.93 -20.47 -1.85
C SER A 156 -4.20 -19.14 -1.71
N VAL A 157 -2.87 -19.19 -1.79
CA VAL A 157 -1.99 -18.00 -1.76
C VAL A 157 -1.07 -18.05 -2.97
N CYS A 158 -1.04 -16.97 -3.74
CA CYS A 158 -0.14 -16.80 -4.86
C CYS A 158 0.92 -15.75 -4.52
N LYS A 159 2.20 -16.08 -4.74
CA LYS A 159 3.34 -15.16 -4.53
C LYS A 159 3.89 -14.58 -5.83
N LYS A 160 3.33 -14.95 -6.98
CA LYS A 160 3.75 -14.43 -8.28
C LYS A 160 3.35 -12.96 -8.42
N ILE A 161 4.17 -12.21 -9.17
CA ILE A 161 3.95 -10.78 -9.37
C ILE A 161 2.73 -10.55 -10.28
N ALA A 162 1.75 -9.83 -9.74
CA ALA A 162 0.60 -9.30 -10.45
C ALA A 162 0.64 -7.77 -10.41
N ILE A 163 0.12 -7.13 -11.46
CA ILE A 163 0.02 -5.66 -11.57
C ILE A 163 -1.42 -5.28 -11.89
N ASN A 164 -1.82 -4.06 -11.53
CA ASN A 164 -3.17 -3.54 -11.76
C ASN A 164 -3.62 -3.59 -13.23
N ASN A 165 -2.69 -3.50 -14.18
CA ASN A 165 -2.98 -3.65 -15.62
C ASN A 165 -3.54 -5.03 -16.00
N ASP A 166 -3.37 -6.05 -15.14
CA ASP A 166 -3.86 -7.41 -15.38
C ASP A 166 -5.36 -7.57 -15.17
N PHE A 167 -6.00 -6.64 -14.46
CA PHE A 167 -7.41 -6.77 -14.11
C PHE A 167 -8.31 -6.77 -15.35
N GLY A 168 -8.04 -5.87 -16.31
CA GLY A 168 -8.79 -5.78 -17.57
C GLY A 168 -8.77 -7.10 -18.36
N PRO A 169 -7.58 -7.60 -18.74
CA PRO A 169 -7.42 -8.91 -19.39
C PRO A 169 -8.08 -10.06 -18.62
N THR A 170 -7.96 -10.08 -17.29
CA THR A 170 -8.56 -11.12 -16.43
C THR A 170 -10.08 -11.14 -16.53
N PHE A 171 -10.73 -9.97 -16.50
CA PHE A 171 -12.19 -9.89 -16.60
C PHE A 171 -12.69 -10.30 -17.99
N LEU A 172 -11.98 -9.91 -19.05
CA LEU A 172 -12.32 -10.32 -20.41
C LEU A 172 -12.18 -11.84 -20.60
N ASP A 173 -11.11 -12.43 -20.08
CA ASP A 173 -10.87 -13.87 -20.12
C ASP A 173 -12.01 -14.66 -19.45
N TYR A 174 -12.36 -14.32 -18.21
CA TYR A 174 -13.50 -14.97 -17.53
C TYR A 174 -14.85 -14.71 -18.20
N ALA A 175 -15.00 -13.58 -18.90
CA ALA A 175 -16.19 -13.29 -19.70
C ALA A 175 -16.20 -14.01 -21.07
N GLY A 176 -15.13 -14.74 -21.43
CA GLY A 176 -14.98 -15.38 -22.74
C GLY A 176 -14.82 -14.40 -23.90
N MET A 177 -14.38 -13.18 -23.61
CA MET A 177 -14.17 -12.11 -24.59
C MET A 177 -12.72 -12.07 -25.06
N ALA A 178 -12.50 -11.62 -26.29
CA ALA A 178 -11.16 -11.40 -26.81
C ALA A 178 -10.45 -10.28 -26.02
N ILE A 179 -9.20 -10.53 -25.64
CA ILE A 179 -8.33 -9.53 -25.00
C ILE A 179 -7.69 -8.68 -26.11
N PRO A 180 -7.92 -7.35 -26.15
CA PRO A 180 -7.30 -6.47 -27.13
C PRO A 180 -5.77 -6.48 -27.01
N GLU A 181 -5.07 -6.51 -28.14
CA GLU A 181 -3.59 -6.46 -28.21
C GLU A 181 -2.99 -5.21 -27.54
N ALA A 182 -3.75 -4.12 -27.46
CA ALA A 182 -3.32 -2.89 -26.80
C ALA A 182 -3.22 -3.00 -25.26
N MET A 183 -3.82 -4.02 -24.64
CA MET A 183 -3.69 -4.23 -23.20
C MET A 183 -2.29 -4.77 -22.86
N GLN A 184 -1.59 -4.08 -21.96
CA GLN A 184 -0.22 -4.43 -21.58
C GLN A 184 -0.14 -5.43 -20.40
N GLY A 185 -1.27 -5.64 -19.70
CA GLY A 185 -1.38 -6.68 -18.68
C GLY A 185 -1.67 -8.05 -19.30
N VAL A 186 -1.69 -9.08 -18.46
CA VAL A 186 -2.06 -10.44 -18.85
C VAL A 186 -3.15 -10.97 -17.93
N SER A 187 -3.91 -11.96 -18.38
CA SER A 187 -4.95 -12.55 -17.53
C SER A 187 -4.32 -13.24 -16.31
N LEU A 188 -4.84 -12.95 -15.12
CA LEU A 188 -4.50 -13.63 -13.86
C LEU A 188 -5.18 -14.99 -13.72
N ARG A 189 -6.08 -15.36 -14.64
CA ARG A 189 -6.85 -16.61 -14.56
C ARG A 189 -5.98 -17.85 -14.32
N PRO A 190 -4.84 -18.07 -15.01
CA PRO A 190 -3.97 -19.22 -14.71
C PRO A 190 -3.47 -19.20 -13.26
N LEU A 191 -3.10 -18.03 -12.72
CA LEU A 191 -2.68 -17.91 -11.33
C LEU A 191 -3.83 -18.20 -10.36
N LEU A 192 -5.03 -17.72 -10.67
CA LEU A 192 -6.23 -17.87 -9.85
C LEU A 192 -6.70 -19.32 -9.79
N GLU A 193 -6.51 -20.08 -10.87
CA GLU A 193 -6.85 -21.51 -10.97
C GLU A 193 -5.70 -22.42 -10.50
N GLY A 194 -4.57 -21.84 -10.06
CA GLY A 194 -3.44 -22.56 -9.46
C GLY A 194 -2.41 -23.09 -10.46
N GLU A 195 -2.48 -22.67 -11.72
CA GLU A 195 -1.63 -23.10 -12.82
C GLU A 195 -0.73 -21.95 -13.30
N ALA A 196 0.26 -21.57 -12.48
CA ALA A 196 1.18 -20.51 -12.86
C ALA A 196 2.04 -20.92 -14.08
N PRO A 197 1.99 -20.16 -15.20
CA PRO A 197 2.82 -20.43 -16.37
C PRO A 197 4.32 -20.38 -16.04
N PRO A 198 5.17 -21.23 -16.66
CA PRO A 198 6.62 -21.21 -16.42
C PRO A 198 7.29 -19.87 -16.76
N ASP A 199 6.73 -19.14 -17.73
CA ASP A 199 7.19 -17.85 -18.24
C ASP A 199 6.48 -16.65 -17.61
N TRP A 200 5.80 -16.85 -16.46
CA TRP A 200 5.18 -15.75 -15.74
C TRP A 200 6.20 -14.68 -15.38
N ARG A 201 5.80 -13.41 -15.48
CA ARG A 201 6.69 -12.27 -15.23
C ARG A 201 7.38 -12.34 -13.88
N THR A 202 8.62 -11.87 -13.85
CA THR A 202 9.49 -11.85 -12.66
C THR A 202 9.64 -10.47 -12.04
N ASP A 203 9.00 -9.47 -12.65
CA ASP A 203 9.15 -8.08 -12.30
C ASP A 203 7.91 -7.24 -12.64
N ALA A 204 7.80 -6.10 -11.96
CA ALA A 204 6.80 -5.08 -12.19
C ALA A 204 7.47 -3.74 -12.45
N PHE A 205 7.11 -3.11 -13.56
CA PHE A 205 7.51 -1.74 -13.87
C PHE A 205 6.61 -0.75 -13.14
N TYR A 206 7.21 0.31 -12.60
CA TYR A 206 6.49 1.40 -11.94
C TYR A 206 7.00 2.75 -12.45
N CYS A 207 6.08 3.71 -12.59
CA CYS A 207 6.43 5.07 -12.99
C CYS A 207 5.57 6.09 -12.25
N TYR A 208 6.22 7.10 -11.69
CA TYR A 208 5.61 8.23 -11.01
C TYR A 208 6.13 9.55 -11.57
N TRP A 209 5.19 10.37 -12.08
CA TRP A 209 5.49 11.59 -12.84
C TRP A 209 5.52 12.87 -11.99
N SER A 210 5.03 12.82 -10.75
CA SER A 210 5.09 14.00 -9.86
C SER A 210 6.34 13.94 -8.98
N LYS A 211 6.46 14.80 -7.97
CA LYS A 211 7.69 14.97 -7.18
C LYS A 211 7.79 13.94 -6.03
N PRO A 212 8.95 13.26 -5.86
CA PRO A 212 10.07 13.16 -6.81
C PRO A 212 9.69 12.26 -7.99
N SER A 213 9.99 12.69 -9.21
CA SER A 213 9.69 11.85 -10.37
C SER A 213 10.66 10.70 -10.40
N HIS A 214 10.14 9.50 -10.60
CA HIS A 214 10.95 8.29 -10.63
C HIS A 214 10.23 7.19 -11.41
N TRP A 215 11.01 6.31 -12.01
CA TRP A 215 10.52 5.03 -12.53
C TRP A 215 11.47 3.94 -12.12
N GLY A 216 11.02 2.70 -12.21
CA GLY A 216 11.80 1.61 -11.66
C GLY A 216 11.17 0.25 -11.86
N VAL A 217 11.85 -0.75 -11.31
CA VAL A 217 11.47 -2.14 -11.41
C VAL A 217 11.46 -2.76 -10.01
N ARG A 218 10.40 -3.51 -9.71
CA ARG A 218 10.28 -4.35 -8.53
C ARG A 218 10.30 -5.82 -8.96
N THR A 219 11.35 -6.55 -8.61
CA THR A 219 11.47 -8.02 -8.74
C THR A 219 11.22 -8.67 -7.39
N GLU A 220 10.97 -9.98 -7.28
CA GLU A 220 10.71 -10.66 -5.99
C GLU A 220 11.64 -10.25 -4.83
N ARG A 221 12.94 -10.02 -5.11
CA ARG A 221 13.93 -9.62 -4.12
C ARG A 221 14.29 -8.14 -4.15
N TYR A 222 14.28 -7.47 -5.30
CA TYR A 222 14.89 -6.15 -5.44
C TYR A 222 13.91 -5.05 -5.84
N THR A 223 14.18 -3.84 -5.37
CA THR A 223 13.53 -2.61 -5.86
C THR A 223 14.59 -1.67 -6.39
N LEU A 224 14.47 -1.25 -7.65
CA LEU A 224 15.33 -0.25 -8.27
C LEU A 224 14.50 0.96 -8.66
N ALA A 225 14.94 2.16 -8.29
CA ALA A 225 14.35 3.43 -8.68
C ALA A 225 15.38 4.30 -9.38
N HIS A 226 15.01 4.89 -10.51
CA HIS A 226 15.81 5.84 -11.29
C HIS A 226 15.12 7.20 -11.30
N PHE A 227 15.90 8.28 -11.25
CA PHE A 227 15.40 9.65 -11.25
C PHE A 227 15.62 10.32 -12.62
N PRO A 228 14.55 10.71 -13.33
CA PRO A 228 14.69 11.28 -14.68
C PRO A 228 15.53 12.55 -14.68
N GLY A 229 16.43 12.67 -15.66
CA GLY A 229 17.33 13.81 -15.81
C GLY A 229 18.60 13.76 -14.95
N THR A 230 18.85 12.65 -14.24
CA THR A 230 20.10 12.36 -13.54
C THR A 230 20.55 10.93 -13.86
N ASP A 231 21.77 10.56 -13.46
CA ASP A 231 22.27 9.17 -13.51
C ASP A 231 22.14 8.48 -12.14
N GLU A 232 21.20 8.94 -11.32
CA GLU A 232 21.09 8.49 -9.93
C GLU A 232 20.04 7.38 -9.77
N PHE A 233 20.35 6.46 -8.87
CA PHE A 233 19.49 5.35 -8.51
C PHE A 233 19.35 5.24 -6.99
N GLU A 234 18.19 4.78 -6.56
CA GLU A 234 18.04 4.14 -5.24
C GLU A 234 17.74 2.66 -5.48
N PHE A 235 18.43 1.78 -4.76
CA PHE A 235 18.36 0.34 -4.92
C PHE A 235 18.25 -0.35 -3.56
N TYR A 236 17.32 -1.30 -3.44
CA TYR A 236 17.01 -1.97 -2.18
C TYR A 236 16.95 -3.48 -2.35
N ASP A 237 17.58 -4.21 -1.43
CA ASP A 237 17.40 -5.65 -1.26
C ASP A 237 16.28 -5.90 -0.24
N ASN A 238 15.09 -6.24 -0.74
CA ASN A 238 13.90 -6.42 0.07
C ASN A 238 13.92 -7.72 0.90
N GLN A 239 14.85 -8.64 0.64
CA GLN A 239 15.01 -9.85 1.43
C GLN A 239 15.83 -9.56 2.69
N ASP A 240 16.97 -8.89 2.53
CA ASP A 240 17.88 -8.59 3.64
C ASP A 240 17.48 -7.30 4.39
N ASP A 241 16.79 -6.38 3.70
CA ASP A 241 16.25 -5.13 4.22
C ASP A 241 14.77 -4.98 3.80
N PRO A 242 13.85 -5.73 4.43
CA PRO A 242 12.42 -5.69 4.09
C PRO A 242 11.77 -4.34 4.38
N TRP A 243 12.44 -3.50 5.17
CA TRP A 243 11.98 -2.15 5.49
C TRP A 243 12.57 -1.09 4.56
N GLN A 244 13.42 -1.44 3.59
CA GLN A 244 13.97 -0.50 2.60
C GLN A 244 14.61 0.75 3.24
N MET A 245 15.45 0.50 4.24
CA MET A 245 16.17 1.48 5.06
C MET A 245 17.60 1.75 4.57
N VAL A 246 18.13 0.92 3.68
CA VAL A 246 19.51 1.02 3.20
C VAL A 246 19.51 1.05 1.67
N ASN A 247 19.84 2.22 1.11
CA ASN A 247 20.13 2.33 -0.32
C ASN A 247 21.48 1.66 -0.65
N GLN A 248 21.42 0.59 -1.43
CA GLN A 248 22.56 -0.22 -1.85
C GLN A 248 23.15 0.23 -3.20
N ALA A 249 22.67 1.32 -3.82
CA ALA A 249 23.11 1.74 -5.16
C ALA A 249 24.62 2.02 -5.27
N ALA A 250 25.28 2.39 -4.17
CA ALA A 250 26.73 2.61 -4.12
C ALA A 250 27.53 1.40 -3.58
N ASN A 251 26.87 0.29 -3.27
CA ASN A 251 27.50 -0.89 -2.70
C ASN A 251 28.00 -1.82 -3.82
N SER A 252 29.32 -1.94 -3.96
CA SER A 252 29.97 -2.73 -5.01
C SER A 252 29.76 -4.24 -4.93
N ALA A 253 29.15 -4.74 -3.84
CA ALA A 253 28.77 -6.15 -3.73
C ALA A 253 27.51 -6.49 -4.53
N TYR A 254 26.74 -5.48 -4.94
CA TYR A 254 25.55 -5.60 -5.79
C TYR A 254 25.84 -5.25 -7.24
#